data_AF-A0AAN8L9K8-F1
#
_entry.id   AF-A0AAN8L9K8-F1
#
_cell.length_a   1.000
_cell.length_b   1.000
_cell.length_c   1.000
_cell.angle_alpha   90.00
_cell.angle_beta   90.00
_cell.angle_gamma   90.00
#
_symmetry.space_group_name_H-M   'P 1'
#
loop_
_entity.id
_entity.type
_entity.pdbx_description
1 polymer ?
#
loop_
_entity_poly.entity_id
_entity_poly.type
_entity_poly.pdbx_seq_one_letter_code
_entity_poly.pdbx_strand_id
1 'polypeptide(L)'
;MAKTKELSKDVRDKIVDLHKAGMGYKTIAKQLEYEEEEWSDWSPCSVTCSHGNQKRIRSCGYACTATESQTCDLDRCPDDLLAVTEMMPLEKTNGTDSLDTNVDSCDKWLSCKNDFLQKYLHQVLTELPSCPCFYPSEAVYNAVNIFDKTLRKTYRWRDASGPKERLDIYKPSAHFCTRSMLSFNSTTLAAQHCCYDDHRKLITRGKGAGAPNLISTEFSPELHYKVDVLPWILCKGDWSRFHSVRPPNNGLLCPDNPPEEVHKAQLEEAREY
;
A
#
# COMPACT_ATOMS: atom_id res chain seq x y z
N MET A 1 -3.22 -17.82 -16.90
CA MET A 1 -4.16 -16.71 -16.66
C MET A 1 -4.47 -16.69 -15.17
N ALA A 2 -3.82 -15.79 -14.43
CA ALA A 2 -3.96 -15.69 -12.97
C ALA A 2 -5.20 -14.85 -12.65
N LYS A 3 -6.13 -15.39 -11.85
CA LYS A 3 -7.31 -14.66 -11.38
C LYS A 3 -6.92 -13.78 -10.20
N THR A 4 -6.90 -12.46 -10.38
CA THR A 4 -6.86 -11.47 -9.30
C THR A 4 -8.22 -11.46 -8.60
N LYS A 5 -8.21 -11.41 -7.27
CA LYS A 5 -9.35 -11.66 -6.40
C LYS A 5 -9.57 -10.38 -5.55
N GLU A 6 -10.51 -9.51 -5.93
CA GLU A 6 -10.83 -8.23 -5.21
C GLU A 6 -12.21 -8.22 -4.51
N LEU A 7 -12.33 -7.69 -3.28
CA LEU A 7 -13.61 -7.55 -2.56
C LEU A 7 -14.56 -6.54 -3.20
N SER A 8 -15.84 -6.90 -3.34
CA SER A 8 -16.89 -5.95 -3.73
C SER A 8 -17.14 -4.89 -2.64
N LYS A 9 -17.72 -3.76 -3.05
CA LYS A 9 -17.98 -2.59 -2.17
C LYS A 9 -19.02 -2.92 -1.08
N ASP A 10 -20.07 -3.66 -1.42
CA ASP A 10 -21.12 -4.06 -0.48
C ASP A 10 -20.58 -4.92 0.67
N VAL A 11 -19.64 -5.81 0.37
CA VAL A 11 -19.01 -6.66 1.39
C VAL A 11 -18.13 -5.79 2.29
N ARG A 12 -17.41 -4.81 1.73
CA ARG A 12 -16.65 -3.80 2.50
C ARG A 12 -17.51 -3.02 3.48
N ASP A 13 -18.65 -2.53 3.03
CA ASP A 13 -19.55 -1.72 3.87
C ASP A 13 -20.19 -2.57 4.98
N LYS A 14 -20.59 -3.82 4.68
CA LYS A 14 -21.11 -4.78 5.68
C LYS A 14 -20.09 -5.12 6.77
N ILE A 15 -18.81 -5.29 6.43
CA ILE A 15 -17.74 -5.53 7.40
C ILE A 15 -17.60 -4.33 8.33
N VAL A 16 -17.63 -3.12 7.76
CA VAL A 16 -17.51 -1.88 8.50
C VAL A 16 -18.68 -1.72 9.48
N ASP A 17 -19.90 -2.05 9.07
CA ASP A 17 -21.08 -1.95 9.92
C ASP A 17 -21.10 -3.01 11.02
N LEU A 18 -20.75 -4.25 10.72
CA LEU A 18 -20.64 -5.33 11.71
C LEU A 18 -19.51 -5.04 12.72
N HIS A 19 -18.42 -4.44 12.26
CA HIS A 19 -17.33 -4.02 13.13
C HIS A 19 -17.72 -2.83 14.03
N LYS A 20 -18.46 -1.84 13.50
CA LYS A 20 -19.05 -0.73 14.28
C LYS A 20 -20.06 -1.22 15.33
N ALA A 21 -20.75 -2.34 15.06
CA ALA A 21 -21.63 -3.00 16.02
C ALA A 21 -20.87 -3.78 17.12
N GLY A 22 -19.54 -3.70 17.17
CA GLY A 22 -18.72 -4.28 18.23
C GLY A 22 -18.35 -5.75 18.02
N MET A 23 -18.61 -6.33 16.84
CA MET A 23 -18.19 -7.69 16.53
C MET A 23 -16.72 -7.77 16.12
N GLY A 24 -16.02 -8.79 16.61
CA GLY A 24 -14.64 -9.07 16.26
C GLY A 24 -14.50 -9.67 14.85
N TYR A 25 -13.41 -9.34 14.15
CA TYR A 25 -13.16 -9.77 12.77
C TYR A 25 -13.19 -11.29 12.55
N LYS A 26 -12.87 -12.11 13.56
CA LYS A 26 -13.01 -13.58 13.50
C LYS A 26 -14.47 -14.03 13.42
N THR A 27 -15.36 -13.36 14.14
CA THR A 27 -16.80 -13.64 14.15
C THR A 27 -17.44 -13.13 12.87
N ILE A 28 -17.03 -11.93 12.41
CA ILE A 28 -17.46 -11.36 11.13
C ILE A 28 -17.07 -12.28 9.96
N ALA A 29 -15.84 -12.77 9.93
CA ALA A 29 -15.38 -13.71 8.89
C ALA A 29 -16.19 -15.02 8.89
N LYS A 30 -16.50 -15.56 10.07
CA LYS A 30 -17.30 -16.78 10.22
C LYS A 30 -18.78 -16.58 9.86
N GLN A 31 -19.28 -15.35 9.99
CA GLN A 31 -20.64 -14.96 9.61
C GLN A 31 -20.76 -14.63 8.11
N LEU A 32 -19.64 -14.52 7.40
CA LEU A 32 -19.54 -14.18 5.97
C LEU A 32 -18.93 -15.31 5.12
N GLU A 33 -18.85 -16.54 5.65
CA GLU A 33 -18.54 -17.71 4.81
C GLU A 33 -19.72 -17.96 3.85
N TYR A 34 -19.55 -17.56 2.58
CA TYR A 34 -20.45 -17.87 1.48
C TYR A 34 -19.70 -18.62 0.39
N GLU A 35 -20.29 -19.73 -0.05
CA GLU A 35 -19.83 -20.61 -1.14
C GLU A 35 -19.67 -19.83 -2.46
N GLU A 36 -18.80 -20.30 -3.37
CA GLU A 36 -18.56 -19.64 -4.66
C GLU A 36 -19.86 -19.45 -5.46
N GLU A 37 -20.16 -18.20 -5.87
CA GLU A 37 -21.36 -17.89 -6.68
C GLU A 37 -21.13 -18.18 -8.16
N GLU A 38 -22.21 -18.46 -8.90
CA GLU A 38 -22.17 -18.59 -10.36
C GLU A 38 -21.84 -17.26 -11.06
N TRP A 39 -21.42 -17.35 -12.32
CA TRP A 39 -21.09 -16.16 -13.12
C TRP A 39 -22.32 -15.31 -13.42
N SER A 40 -22.15 -13.99 -13.37
CA SER A 40 -23.16 -13.06 -13.87
C SER A 40 -23.34 -13.21 -15.39
N ASP A 41 -24.47 -12.73 -15.88
CA ASP A 41 -24.64 -12.50 -17.31
C ASP A 41 -23.60 -11.49 -17.84
N TRP A 42 -23.36 -11.56 -19.15
CA TRP A 42 -22.48 -10.62 -19.83
C TRP A 42 -23.08 -9.22 -19.87
N SER A 43 -22.24 -8.21 -19.62
CA SER A 43 -22.64 -6.82 -19.80
C SER A 43 -23.00 -6.54 -21.25
N PRO A 44 -23.85 -5.54 -21.52
CA PRO A 44 -23.98 -5.01 -22.88
C PRO A 44 -22.61 -4.55 -23.41
N CYS A 45 -22.49 -4.55 -24.72
CA CYS A 45 -21.26 -4.13 -25.40
C CYS A 45 -20.91 -2.69 -24.99
N SER A 46 -19.63 -2.42 -24.74
CA SER A 46 -19.15 -1.11 -24.28
C SER A 46 -19.43 0.04 -25.26
N VAL A 47 -19.76 -0.29 -26.51
CA VAL A 47 -20.14 0.65 -27.56
C VAL A 47 -21.48 0.21 -28.13
N THR A 48 -22.23 1.16 -28.68
CA THR A 48 -23.48 0.86 -29.41
C THR A 48 -23.23 0.62 -30.90
N CYS A 49 -21.99 0.80 -31.34
CA CYS A 49 -21.55 0.70 -32.73
C CYS A 49 -20.03 0.48 -32.79
N SER A 50 -19.52 -0.23 -33.81
CA SER A 50 -18.12 -0.68 -33.97
C SER A 50 -17.68 -1.75 -32.94
N HIS A 51 -16.37 -1.91 -32.74
CA HIS A 51 -15.79 -2.90 -31.83
C HIS A 51 -15.89 -2.46 -30.37
N GLY A 52 -16.49 -3.29 -29.54
CA GLY A 52 -16.57 -3.10 -28.10
C GLY A 52 -16.15 -4.32 -27.31
N ASN A 53 -16.27 -4.19 -26.00
CA ASN A 53 -16.00 -5.25 -25.05
C ASN A 53 -17.18 -5.42 -24.10
N GLN A 54 -17.47 -6.66 -23.77
CA GLN A 54 -18.43 -7.03 -22.73
C GLN A 54 -17.69 -7.79 -21.63
N LYS A 55 -18.17 -7.63 -20.39
CA LYS A 55 -17.55 -8.20 -19.20
C LYS A 55 -18.60 -8.90 -18.36
N ARG A 56 -18.22 -9.98 -17.68
CA ARG A 56 -19.01 -10.60 -16.62
C ARG A 56 -18.15 -10.82 -15.39
N ILE A 57 -18.79 -10.94 -14.25
CA ILE A 57 -18.13 -11.04 -12.95
C ILE A 57 -18.73 -12.18 -12.14
N ARG A 58 -17.94 -12.77 -11.24
CA ARG A 58 -18.45 -13.68 -10.20
C ARG A 58 -17.75 -13.46 -8.87
N SER A 59 -18.48 -13.69 -7.79
CA SER A 59 -17.95 -13.72 -6.43
C SER A 59 -17.24 -15.06 -6.18
N CYS A 60 -16.01 -15.04 -5.66
CA CYS A 60 -15.23 -16.28 -5.40
C CYS A 60 -14.92 -16.49 -3.91
N GLY A 61 -15.83 -16.00 -3.07
CA GLY A 61 -15.73 -15.88 -1.62
C GLY A 61 -15.67 -14.42 -1.16
N TYR A 62 -15.65 -14.24 0.16
CA TYR A 62 -15.71 -12.94 0.83
C TYR A 62 -14.67 -11.94 0.33
N ALA A 63 -13.46 -12.39 -0.01
CA ALA A 63 -12.34 -11.51 -0.32
C ALA A 63 -12.17 -11.16 -1.81
N CYS A 64 -13.07 -11.59 -2.71
CA CYS A 64 -12.73 -11.62 -4.12
C CYS A 64 -13.85 -11.63 -5.16
N THR A 65 -13.52 -11.02 -6.30
CA THR A 65 -14.32 -10.97 -7.52
C THR A 65 -13.42 -11.37 -8.68
N ALA A 66 -13.84 -12.37 -9.46
CA ALA A 66 -13.18 -12.75 -10.69
C ALA A 66 -13.93 -12.11 -11.87
N THR A 67 -13.20 -11.52 -12.81
CA THR A 67 -13.75 -10.82 -13.98
C THR A 67 -13.30 -11.51 -15.26
N GLU A 68 -14.23 -11.71 -16.19
CA GLU A 68 -13.98 -12.24 -17.54
C GLU A 68 -14.43 -11.22 -18.58
N SER A 69 -13.65 -11.07 -19.65
CA SER A 69 -13.91 -10.08 -20.72
C SER A 69 -13.83 -10.74 -22.09
N GLN A 70 -14.77 -10.41 -22.97
CA GLN A 70 -14.77 -10.83 -24.37
C GLN A 70 -15.16 -9.66 -25.29
N THR A 71 -14.68 -9.70 -26.53
CA THR A 71 -14.99 -8.71 -27.56
C THR A 71 -16.41 -8.92 -28.12
N CYS A 72 -17.03 -7.82 -28.55
CA CYS A 72 -18.31 -7.79 -29.25
C CYS A 72 -18.20 -6.83 -30.45
N ASP A 73 -18.65 -7.28 -31.61
CA ASP A 73 -18.53 -6.52 -32.85
C ASP A 73 -19.92 -6.03 -33.29
N LEU A 74 -20.10 -4.70 -33.39
CA LEU A 74 -21.34 -4.03 -33.78
C LEU A 74 -21.14 -3.16 -35.02
N ASP A 75 -22.24 -2.75 -35.66
CA ASP A 75 -22.25 -1.93 -36.88
C ASP A 75 -21.58 -0.56 -36.69
N ARG A 76 -20.99 0.04 -37.73
CA ARG A 76 -20.21 1.29 -37.62
C ARG A 76 -21.05 2.51 -37.19
N CYS A 77 -20.45 3.39 -36.38
CA CYS A 77 -21.13 4.56 -35.81
C CYS A 77 -21.45 5.67 -36.86
N PRO A 78 -22.58 6.40 -36.77
CA PRO A 78 -22.99 7.35 -37.81
C PRO A 78 -22.36 8.76 -37.77
N ASP A 79 -21.76 9.23 -36.67
CA ASP A 79 -21.45 10.67 -36.45
C ASP A 79 -19.95 10.97 -36.23
N ASP A 80 -19.08 10.53 -37.14
CA ASP A 80 -17.66 10.91 -37.14
C ASP A 80 -17.40 12.16 -38.02
N LEU A 81 -18.23 13.19 -37.87
CA LEU A 81 -18.10 14.49 -38.56
C LEU A 81 -18.56 15.67 -37.66
N LEU A 82 -17.58 16.40 -37.09
CA LEU A 82 -17.59 17.86 -36.72
C LEU A 82 -17.92 18.34 -35.27
N ALA A 83 -16.87 18.75 -34.54
CA ALA A 83 -16.61 20.08 -33.90
C ALA A 83 -17.59 20.84 -32.93
N VAL A 84 -17.03 21.24 -31.75
CA VAL A 84 -16.99 22.60 -31.11
C VAL A 84 -18.16 23.13 -30.21
N THR A 85 -17.82 23.34 -28.92
CA THR A 85 -18.00 24.53 -28.03
C THR A 85 -19.35 24.98 -27.41
N GLU A 86 -19.24 25.31 -26.12
CA GLU A 86 -19.89 26.39 -25.32
C GLU A 86 -20.98 26.11 -24.25
N MET A 87 -20.96 27.01 -23.25
CA MET A 87 -21.35 26.93 -21.83
C MET A 87 -22.77 27.46 -21.53
N MET A 88 -23.37 27.12 -20.37
CA MET A 88 -24.27 28.02 -19.60
C MET A 88 -24.35 27.65 -18.08
N PRO A 89 -24.75 28.59 -17.17
CA PRO A 89 -24.25 28.73 -15.79
C PRO A 89 -25.30 28.57 -14.66
N LEU A 90 -24.89 28.57 -13.38
CA LEU A 90 -25.79 28.72 -12.21
C LEU A 90 -25.15 29.48 -11.01
N GLU A 91 -25.90 30.43 -10.45
CA GLU A 91 -25.51 31.34 -9.37
C GLU A 91 -25.66 30.77 -7.94
N LYS A 92 -24.97 31.44 -7.01
CA LYS A 92 -24.60 31.03 -5.64
C LYS A 92 -25.64 31.43 -4.58
N THR A 93 -25.77 30.62 -3.54
CA THR A 93 -26.13 31.09 -2.18
C THR A 93 -25.09 30.60 -1.16
N ASN A 94 -24.64 31.53 -0.32
CA ASN A 94 -23.50 31.42 0.59
C ASN A 94 -23.66 30.33 1.68
N GLY A 95 -22.82 29.30 1.55
CA GLY A 95 -22.23 28.56 2.65
C GLY A 95 -20.80 28.23 2.21
N THR A 96 -19.80 28.90 2.78
CA THR A 96 -18.38 28.66 2.47
C THR A 96 -17.94 27.34 3.09
N ASP A 97 -18.19 26.25 2.37
CA ASP A 97 -17.32 25.08 2.36
C ASP A 97 -17.44 24.44 0.97
N SER A 98 -16.83 25.12 -0.01
CA SER A 98 -16.76 24.65 -1.37
C SER A 98 -15.88 23.41 -1.42
N LEU A 99 -16.55 22.29 -1.64
CA LEU A 99 -16.06 21.03 -2.15
C LEU A 99 -15.07 21.23 -3.31
N ASP A 100 -13.79 21.44 -2.97
CA ASP A 100 -12.67 21.44 -3.92
C ASP A 100 -12.16 20.00 -4.08
N THR A 101 -12.90 19.21 -4.86
CA THR A 101 -12.53 17.86 -5.30
C THR A 101 -11.44 17.95 -6.36
N ASN A 102 -10.20 18.29 -5.99
CA ASN A 102 -8.97 17.76 -6.62
C ASN A 102 -7.64 18.24 -6.00
N VAL A 103 -7.56 18.50 -4.70
CA VAL A 103 -6.24 18.56 -4.03
C VAL A 103 -5.88 17.14 -3.61
N ASP A 104 -4.96 16.52 -4.37
CA ASP A 104 -4.46 15.16 -4.16
C ASP A 104 -4.19 14.92 -2.67
N SER A 105 -4.84 13.91 -2.09
CA SER A 105 -4.70 13.61 -0.67
C SER A 105 -3.26 13.22 -0.32
N CYS A 106 -2.48 12.75 -1.31
CA CYS A 106 -1.03 12.59 -1.18
C CYS A 106 -0.30 13.93 -1.08
N ASP A 107 -0.65 14.96 -1.87
CA ASP A 107 -0.01 16.28 -1.78
C ASP A 107 -0.26 16.94 -0.43
N LYS A 108 -1.46 16.78 0.15
CA LYS A 108 -1.75 17.23 1.52
C LYS A 108 -0.87 16.52 2.54
N TRP A 109 -0.60 15.23 2.36
CA TRP A 109 0.29 14.47 3.23
C TRP A 109 1.76 14.88 3.05
N LEU A 110 2.24 15.00 1.81
CA LEU A 110 3.61 15.43 1.48
C LEU A 110 3.92 16.84 2.00
N SER A 111 2.94 17.74 1.93
CA SER A 111 3.07 19.12 2.40
C SER A 111 2.81 19.30 3.90
N CYS A 112 2.61 18.21 4.66
CA CYS A 112 2.34 18.28 6.09
C CYS A 112 3.54 18.84 6.88
N LYS A 113 3.43 20.10 7.30
CA LYS A 113 4.42 20.80 8.11
C LYS A 113 3.93 20.90 9.55
N ASN A 114 4.21 19.87 10.34
CA ASN A 114 3.91 19.84 11.77
C ASN A 114 5.21 19.69 12.58
N ASP A 115 5.52 20.65 13.44
CA ASP A 115 6.78 20.70 14.21
C ASP A 115 6.97 19.50 15.15
N PHE A 116 5.88 19.00 15.75
CA PHE A 116 5.92 17.80 16.57
C PHE A 116 6.29 16.58 15.72
N LEU A 117 5.64 16.43 14.56
CA LEU A 117 5.90 15.33 13.65
C LEU A 117 7.34 15.37 13.12
N GLN A 118 7.85 16.54 12.77
CA GLN A 118 9.23 16.71 12.29
C GLN A 118 10.26 16.34 13.37
N LYS A 119 10.05 16.79 14.62
CA LYS A 119 10.88 16.38 15.76
C LYS A 119 10.83 14.87 16.00
N TYR A 120 9.64 14.29 15.91
CA TYR A 120 9.45 12.85 16.08
C TYR A 120 10.12 12.05 14.96
N LEU A 121 9.98 12.47 13.70
CA LEU A 121 10.67 11.85 12.56
C LEU A 121 12.18 11.89 12.72
N HIS A 122 12.73 13.04 13.12
CA HIS A 122 14.16 13.16 13.41
C HIS A 122 14.58 12.18 14.52
N GLN A 123 13.83 12.12 15.62
CA GLN A 123 14.08 11.19 16.72
C GLN A 123 14.10 9.74 16.23
N VAL A 124 13.10 9.34 15.44
CA VAL A 124 12.99 8.00 14.85
C VAL A 124 14.19 7.67 13.96
N LEU A 125 14.61 8.58 13.08
CA LEU A 125 15.76 8.36 12.21
C LEU A 125 17.10 8.25 12.97
N THR A 126 17.20 8.86 14.15
CA THR A 126 18.42 8.84 14.98
C THR A 126 18.47 7.70 16.00
N GLU A 127 17.33 7.22 16.51
CA GLU A 127 17.28 6.23 17.59
C GLU A 127 17.03 4.80 17.11
N LEU A 128 16.50 4.64 15.90
CA LEU A 128 16.29 3.32 15.31
C LEU A 128 17.59 2.72 14.77
N PRO A 129 17.78 1.39 14.92
CA PRO A 129 18.96 0.71 14.43
C PRO A 129 19.01 0.75 12.90
N SER A 130 20.22 0.73 12.34
CA SER A 130 20.36 0.66 10.89
C SER A 130 20.02 -0.74 10.35
N CYS A 131 19.52 -0.81 9.12
CA CYS A 131 19.19 -2.07 8.49
C CYS A 131 20.45 -2.92 8.24
N PRO A 132 20.48 -4.20 8.67
CA PRO A 132 21.52 -5.14 8.28
C PRO A 132 21.59 -5.27 6.75
N CYS A 133 22.80 -5.40 6.18
CA CYS A 133 22.94 -5.58 4.73
C CYS A 133 22.43 -6.95 4.23
N PHE A 134 22.31 -7.92 5.14
CA PHE A 134 21.82 -9.25 4.84
C PHE A 134 20.73 -9.66 5.84
N TYR A 135 19.71 -10.37 5.34
CA TYR A 135 18.64 -10.88 6.18
C TYR A 135 19.20 -11.87 7.23
N PRO A 136 18.94 -11.64 8.53
CA PRO A 136 19.34 -12.56 9.60
C PRO A 136 18.48 -13.83 9.53
N SER A 137 19.04 -14.93 9.03
CA SER A 137 18.26 -16.13 8.67
C SER A 137 17.59 -16.80 9.87
N GLU A 138 18.14 -16.62 11.07
CA GLU A 138 17.58 -17.09 12.33
C GLU A 138 16.28 -16.36 12.71
N ALA A 139 16.04 -15.16 12.15
CA ALA A 139 14.85 -14.35 12.42
C ALA A 139 13.54 -15.01 11.96
N VAL A 140 13.62 -15.95 11.00
CA VAL A 140 12.49 -16.76 10.52
C VAL A 140 11.84 -17.53 11.67
N TYR A 141 12.66 -18.06 12.57
CA TYR A 141 12.19 -18.96 13.62
C TYR A 141 11.97 -18.23 14.94
N ASN A 142 12.85 -17.30 15.29
CA ASN A 142 12.85 -16.63 16.58
C ASN A 142 13.33 -15.19 16.48
N ALA A 143 13.03 -14.38 17.49
CA ALA A 143 13.61 -13.06 17.58
C ALA A 143 15.14 -13.15 17.75
N VAL A 144 15.89 -12.37 16.97
CA VAL A 144 17.36 -12.31 16.98
C VAL A 144 17.85 -11.02 17.63
N ASN A 145 18.99 -11.09 18.31
CA ASN A 145 19.65 -9.93 18.91
C ASN A 145 20.79 -9.48 18.00
N ILE A 146 20.74 -8.24 17.52
CA ILE A 146 21.77 -7.65 16.67
C ILE A 146 22.32 -6.41 17.36
N PHE A 147 23.64 -6.34 17.51
CA PHE A 147 24.32 -5.19 18.09
C PHE A 147 24.53 -4.10 17.05
N ASP A 148 23.95 -2.92 17.28
CA ASP A 148 24.18 -1.74 16.46
C ASP A 148 25.45 -1.03 16.95
N LYS A 149 26.48 -0.96 16.09
CA LYS A 149 27.77 -0.37 16.42
C LYS A 149 27.72 1.16 16.57
N THR A 150 26.84 1.81 15.81
CA THR A 150 26.70 3.26 15.77
C THR A 150 25.99 3.74 17.03
N LEU A 151 24.91 3.07 17.42
CA LEU A 151 24.12 3.39 18.61
C LEU A 151 24.64 2.71 19.89
N ARG A 152 25.62 1.82 19.76
CA ARG A 152 26.21 1.01 20.86
C ARG A 152 25.15 0.31 21.70
N LYS A 153 24.11 -0.21 21.04
CA LYS A 153 22.95 -0.84 21.69
C LYS A 153 22.54 -2.10 20.93
N THR A 154 22.11 -3.11 21.67
CA THR A 154 21.54 -4.34 21.08
C THR A 154 20.06 -4.15 20.83
N TYR A 155 19.64 -4.47 19.61
CA TYR A 155 18.24 -4.44 19.20
C TYR A 155 17.75 -5.84 18.90
N ARG A 156 16.49 -6.09 19.28
CA ARG A 156 15.78 -7.33 18.95
C ARG A 156 15.09 -7.16 17.61
N TRP A 157 15.21 -8.16 16.74
CA TRP A 157 14.59 -8.19 15.44
C TRP A 157 13.75 -9.44 15.28
N ARG A 158 12.68 -9.37 14.51
CA ARG A 158 11.82 -10.50 14.16
C ARG A 158 11.50 -10.49 12.67
N ASP A 159 11.14 -11.65 12.14
CA ASP A 159 10.60 -11.74 10.79
C ASP A 159 9.32 -10.91 10.62
N ALA A 160 9.22 -10.25 9.47
CA ALA A 160 8.07 -9.48 9.00
C ALA A 160 7.76 -9.84 7.54
N SER A 161 7.95 -11.11 7.16
CA SER A 161 7.71 -11.64 5.81
C SER A 161 6.36 -12.36 5.68
N GLY A 162 5.60 -12.43 6.78
CA GLY A 162 4.33 -13.14 6.83
C GLY A 162 3.21 -12.49 5.99
N PRO A 163 2.15 -13.24 5.67
CA PRO A 163 1.07 -12.78 4.77
C PRO A 163 0.30 -11.56 5.28
N LYS A 164 0.39 -11.24 6.58
CA LYS A 164 -0.23 -10.05 7.18
C LYS A 164 0.41 -8.75 6.72
N GLU A 165 1.68 -8.78 6.31
CA GLU A 165 2.44 -7.59 5.91
C GLU A 165 2.15 -7.22 4.44
N ARG A 166 1.47 -8.10 3.69
CA ARG A 166 1.04 -7.87 2.29
C ARG A 166 2.16 -7.31 1.41
N LEU A 167 3.33 -7.96 1.48
CA LEU A 167 4.50 -7.58 0.69
C LEU A 167 4.20 -7.58 -0.81
N ASP A 168 3.28 -8.44 -1.26
CA ASP A 168 2.75 -8.49 -2.63
C ASP A 168 2.21 -7.15 -3.13
N ILE A 169 1.68 -6.32 -2.22
CA ILE A 169 1.12 -5.00 -2.53
C ILE A 169 2.13 -3.91 -2.19
N TYR A 170 2.61 -3.89 -0.95
CA TYR A 170 3.34 -2.74 -0.41
C TYR A 170 4.84 -2.78 -0.67
N LYS A 171 5.40 -3.96 -0.97
CA LYS A 171 6.83 -4.22 -1.18
C LYS A 171 7.05 -5.30 -2.25
N PRO A 172 6.54 -5.12 -3.49
CA PRO A 172 6.37 -6.22 -4.45
C PRO A 172 7.68 -6.87 -4.94
N SER A 173 8.84 -6.25 -4.72
CA SER A 173 10.15 -6.84 -5.03
C SER A 173 10.89 -7.39 -3.80
N ALA A 174 10.26 -7.36 -2.62
CA ALA A 174 10.82 -7.93 -1.39
C ALA A 174 10.34 -9.36 -1.19
N HIS A 175 11.27 -10.24 -0.81
CA HIS A 175 10.99 -11.62 -0.45
C HIS A 175 11.03 -11.86 1.06
N PHE A 176 11.88 -11.12 1.75
CA PHE A 176 11.99 -11.18 3.20
C PHE A 176 11.94 -9.78 3.78
N CYS A 177 11.34 -9.60 4.93
CA CYS A 177 11.47 -8.37 5.70
C CYS A 177 11.69 -8.69 7.17
N THR A 178 12.36 -7.78 7.88
CA THR A 178 12.57 -7.85 9.33
C THR A 178 12.11 -6.57 9.96
N ARG A 179 11.59 -6.67 11.18
CA ARG A 179 11.22 -5.52 11.99
C ARG A 179 11.93 -5.52 13.33
N SER A 180 12.43 -4.37 13.75
CA SER A 180 12.95 -4.19 15.11
C SER A 180 11.79 -4.21 16.11
N MET A 181 11.95 -4.94 17.21
CA MET A 181 10.97 -5.02 18.28
C MET A 181 11.09 -3.81 19.21
N LEU A 182 9.98 -3.47 19.88
CA LEU A 182 10.03 -2.44 20.92
C LEU A 182 10.78 -2.95 22.16
N SER A 183 11.50 -2.06 22.82
CA SER A 183 12.14 -2.32 24.11
C SER A 183 11.48 -1.49 25.20
N PHE A 184 11.52 -1.94 26.46
CA PHE A 184 10.99 -1.18 27.59
C PHE A 184 11.66 0.20 27.76
N ASN A 185 12.91 0.32 27.31
CA ASN A 185 13.68 1.56 27.35
C ASN A 185 13.58 2.36 26.05
N SER A 186 12.68 2.00 25.13
CA SER A 186 12.48 2.74 23.89
C SER A 186 11.71 4.02 24.19
N THR A 187 12.28 5.14 23.79
CA THR A 187 11.70 6.49 23.86
C THR A 187 10.71 6.77 22.73
N THR A 188 10.63 5.87 21.75
CA THR A 188 9.70 5.93 20.61
C THR A 188 8.86 4.65 20.51
N LEU A 189 7.68 4.79 19.91
CA LEU A 189 6.81 3.68 19.50
C LEU A 189 7.17 3.13 18.11
N ALA A 190 8.22 3.69 17.50
CA ALA A 190 8.65 3.37 16.16
C ALA A 190 9.38 2.04 16.10
N ALA A 191 9.36 1.45 14.91
CA ALA A 191 10.09 0.23 14.60
C ALA A 191 10.78 0.36 13.24
N GLN A 192 12.04 -0.03 13.18
CA GLN A 192 12.75 -0.15 11.92
C GLN A 192 12.17 -1.33 11.14
N HIS A 193 11.87 -1.11 9.87
CA HIS A 193 11.44 -2.15 8.94
C HIS A 193 12.43 -2.19 7.78
N CYS A 194 13.01 -3.36 7.54
CA CYS A 194 14.00 -3.60 6.50
C CYS A 194 13.51 -4.71 5.61
N CYS A 195 13.64 -4.56 4.29
CA CYS A 195 13.22 -5.57 3.33
C CYS A 195 14.38 -5.98 2.44
N TYR A 196 14.34 -7.23 2.01
CA TYR A 196 15.43 -7.92 1.35
C TYR A 196 14.90 -8.66 0.12
N ASP A 197 15.75 -8.78 -0.89
CA ASP A 197 15.45 -9.52 -2.11
C ASP A 197 15.49 -11.05 -1.87
N ASP A 198 15.25 -11.81 -2.93
CA ASP A 198 15.34 -13.28 -2.97
C ASP A 198 16.73 -13.82 -2.57
N HIS A 199 17.77 -13.01 -2.80
CA HIS A 199 19.15 -13.29 -2.41
C HIS A 199 19.48 -12.85 -0.97
N ARG A 200 18.47 -12.43 -0.18
CA ARG A 200 18.61 -11.96 1.20
C ARG A 200 19.45 -10.68 1.34
N LYS A 201 19.65 -9.91 0.27
CA LYS A 201 20.35 -8.63 0.32
C LYS A 201 19.37 -7.51 0.61
N LEU A 202 19.79 -6.54 1.42
CA LEU A 202 18.98 -5.37 1.73
C LEU A 202 18.57 -4.66 0.45
N ILE A 203 17.28 -4.34 0.31
CA ILE A 203 16.77 -3.48 -0.75
C ILE A 203 16.90 -2.05 -0.23
N THR A 204 17.94 -1.35 -0.71
CA THR A 204 18.30 -0.02 -0.21
C THR A 204 17.47 1.09 -0.85
N ARG A 205 16.82 0.81 -1.99
CA ARG A 205 16.00 1.77 -2.77
C ARG A 205 14.97 1.06 -3.63
N GLY A 206 14.07 1.80 -4.28
CA GLY A 206 13.04 1.23 -5.16
C GLY A 206 11.80 0.70 -4.44
N LYS A 207 10.91 0.05 -5.20
CA LYS A 207 9.54 -0.31 -4.76
C LYS A 207 9.45 -1.37 -3.65
N GLY A 208 10.47 -2.20 -3.49
CA GLY A 208 10.56 -3.19 -2.41
C GLY A 208 11.31 -2.72 -1.16
N ALA A 209 11.85 -1.50 -1.15
CA ALA A 209 12.61 -1.02 0.00
C ALA A 209 11.72 -0.83 1.23
N GLY A 210 12.19 -1.31 2.38
CA GLY A 210 11.52 -1.10 3.67
C GLY A 210 11.74 0.31 4.18
N ALA A 211 10.77 0.85 4.93
CA ALA A 211 10.84 2.18 5.55
C ALA A 211 10.45 2.10 7.03
N PRO A 212 11.01 2.94 7.91
CA PRO A 212 10.69 2.90 9.33
C PRO A 212 9.19 3.15 9.59
N ASN A 213 8.61 2.34 10.47
CA ASN A 213 7.25 2.51 10.97
C ASN A 213 7.29 3.45 12.18
N LEU A 214 6.46 4.50 12.19
CA LEU A 214 6.34 5.37 13.37
C LEU A 214 5.59 4.69 14.49
N ILE A 215 4.72 3.74 14.16
CA ILE A 215 4.00 2.94 15.14
C ILE A 215 4.28 1.48 14.85
N SER A 216 4.94 0.80 15.78
CA SER A 216 5.13 -0.64 15.71
C SER A 216 3.78 -1.35 15.74
N THR A 217 3.63 -2.37 14.89
CA THR A 217 2.46 -3.27 14.93
C THR A 217 2.31 -4.00 16.27
N GLU A 218 3.40 -4.11 17.05
CA GLU A 218 3.34 -4.70 18.40
C GLU A 218 2.61 -3.79 19.39
N PHE A 219 2.64 -2.47 19.14
CA PHE A 219 1.94 -1.49 19.96
C PHE A 219 0.48 -1.37 19.54
N SER A 220 0.22 -1.08 18.26
CA SER A 220 -1.14 -1.04 17.70
C SER A 220 -1.11 -1.25 16.19
N PRO A 221 -1.66 -2.37 15.69
CA PRO A 221 -1.84 -2.62 14.26
C PRO A 221 -2.70 -1.55 13.57
N GLU A 222 -3.71 -1.03 14.25
CA GLU A 222 -4.67 -0.06 13.71
C GLU A 222 -4.02 1.31 13.50
N LEU A 223 -3.23 1.76 14.49
CA LEU A 223 -2.47 3.01 14.38
C LEU A 223 -1.34 2.86 13.36
N HIS A 224 -0.64 1.72 13.34
CA HIS A 224 0.34 1.41 12.31
C HIS A 224 -0.28 1.53 10.91
N TYR A 225 -1.46 0.95 10.68
CA TYR A 225 -2.13 1.06 9.38
C TYR A 225 -2.41 2.53 9.01
N LYS A 226 -2.96 3.32 9.93
CA LYS A 226 -3.30 4.74 9.67
C LYS A 226 -2.07 5.61 9.43
N VAL A 227 -0.96 5.36 10.12
CA VAL A 227 0.21 6.25 10.12
C VAL A 227 1.28 5.81 9.13
N ASP A 228 1.43 4.51 8.89
CA ASP A 228 2.54 3.95 8.11
C ASP A 228 2.12 3.33 6.78
N VAL A 229 0.86 2.89 6.64
CA VAL A 229 0.36 2.25 5.41
C VAL A 229 -0.54 3.19 4.61
N LEU A 230 -1.46 3.90 5.27
CA LEU A 230 -2.41 4.78 4.61
C LEU A 230 -1.74 5.86 3.74
N PRO A 231 -0.62 6.50 4.13
CA PRO A 231 0.03 7.48 3.26
C PRO A 231 0.51 6.91 1.92
N TRP A 232 0.98 5.67 1.89
CA TRP A 232 1.34 4.99 0.64
C TRP A 232 0.11 4.80 -0.25
N ILE A 233 -1.03 4.44 0.34
CA ILE A 233 -2.32 4.30 -0.36
C ILE A 233 -2.82 5.66 -0.87
N LEU A 234 -2.67 6.73 -0.09
CA LEU A 234 -3.05 8.10 -0.51
C LEU A 234 -2.26 8.53 -1.74
N CYS A 235 -1.00 8.11 -1.85
CA CYS A 235 -0.15 8.31 -3.02
C CYS A 235 -0.39 7.30 -4.13
N LYS A 236 -1.52 6.57 -4.10
CA LYS A 236 -1.95 5.60 -5.13
C LYS A 236 -0.91 4.51 -5.45
N GLY A 237 0.01 4.25 -4.52
CA GLY A 237 1.10 3.31 -4.73
C GLY A 237 2.36 3.90 -5.36
N ASP A 238 2.43 5.21 -5.62
CA ASP A 238 3.68 5.90 -5.93
C ASP A 238 4.61 5.88 -4.71
N TRP A 239 5.42 4.83 -4.66
CA TRP A 239 6.39 4.60 -3.61
C TRP A 239 7.46 5.71 -3.56
N SER A 240 7.70 6.41 -4.67
CA SER A 240 8.75 7.43 -4.75
C SER A 240 8.38 8.67 -3.95
N ARG A 241 7.12 9.10 -4.04
CA ARG A 241 6.55 10.17 -3.21
C ARG A 241 6.58 9.78 -1.74
N PHE A 242 6.17 8.56 -1.40
CA PHE A 242 6.24 8.06 -0.03
C PHE A 242 7.68 8.07 0.52
N HIS A 243 8.65 7.53 -0.21
CA HIS A 243 10.06 7.47 0.21
C HIS A 243 10.73 8.85 0.29
N SER A 244 10.22 9.88 -0.39
CA SER A 244 10.73 11.25 -0.25
C SER A 244 10.55 11.81 1.17
N VAL A 245 9.49 11.38 1.87
CA VAL A 245 9.22 11.76 3.27
C VAL A 245 9.70 10.68 4.24
N ARG A 246 9.65 9.40 3.81
CA ARG A 246 9.94 8.21 4.61
C ARG A 246 11.04 7.37 3.94
N PRO A 247 12.29 7.84 3.95
CA PRO A 247 13.35 7.16 3.20
C PRO A 247 13.66 5.77 3.80
N PRO A 248 14.03 4.80 2.94
CA PRO A 248 14.63 3.55 3.40
C PRO A 248 15.89 3.79 4.22
N ASN A 249 16.16 2.89 5.17
CA ASN A 249 17.36 3.00 5.99
C ASN A 249 18.52 2.22 5.35
N ASN A 250 19.54 2.94 4.90
CA ASN A 250 20.84 2.37 4.47
C ASN A 250 22.00 2.93 5.32
N GLY A 251 21.82 3.02 6.64
CA GLY A 251 22.82 3.62 7.54
C GLY A 251 24.14 2.84 7.63
N LEU A 252 24.16 1.57 7.20
CA LEU A 252 25.36 0.73 7.14
C LEU A 252 26.10 0.80 5.80
N LEU A 253 25.68 1.66 4.86
CA LEU A 253 26.31 1.84 3.55
C LEU A 253 26.39 0.52 2.76
N CYS A 254 25.29 -0.24 2.76
CA CYS A 254 25.18 -1.45 1.98
C CYS A 254 25.20 -1.11 0.48
N PRO A 255 25.68 -2.04 -0.38
CA PRO A 255 25.66 -1.85 -1.83
C PRO A 255 24.26 -1.54 -2.34
N ASP A 256 24.18 -0.67 -3.33
CA ASP A 256 22.92 -0.27 -3.93
C ASP A 256 22.15 -1.46 -4.51
N ASN A 257 20.90 -1.60 -4.07
CA ASN A 257 19.99 -2.65 -4.51
C ASN A 257 18.57 -2.08 -4.61
N PRO A 258 17.96 -2.06 -5.81
CA PRO A 258 18.46 -2.61 -7.08
C PRO A 258 19.53 -1.73 -7.77
N PRO A 259 20.20 -2.22 -8.83
CA PRO A 259 21.09 -1.44 -9.67
C PRO A 259 20.42 -0.21 -10.28
N GLU A 260 21.21 0.79 -10.66
CA GLU A 260 20.73 2.12 -11.06
C GLU A 260 19.71 2.08 -12.21
N GLU A 261 19.97 1.29 -13.24
CA GLU A 261 19.07 1.15 -14.40
C GLU A 261 17.69 0.61 -14.00
N VAL A 262 17.66 -0.41 -13.12
CA VAL A 262 16.41 -0.99 -12.61
C VAL A 262 15.69 0.01 -11.70
N HIS A 263 16.44 0.74 -10.87
CA HIS A 263 15.87 1.76 -10.00
C HIS A 263 15.21 2.89 -10.79
N LYS A 264 15.84 3.38 -11.87
CA LYS A 264 15.26 4.39 -12.77
C LYS A 264 13.99 3.88 -13.45
N ALA A 265 14.00 2.67 -13.98
CA ALA A 265 12.80 2.07 -14.57
C ALA A 265 11.64 1.97 -13.57
N GLN A 266 11.92 1.56 -12.32
CA GLN A 266 10.91 1.54 -11.25
C GLN A 266 10.38 2.93 -10.88
N LEU A 267 11.20 3.97 -11.02
CA LEU A 267 10.83 5.35 -10.73
C LEU A 267 9.94 5.93 -11.83
N GLU A 268 10.22 5.59 -13.09
CA GLU A 268 9.36 5.93 -14.23
C GLU A 268 7.99 5.25 -14.08
N GLU A 269 7.96 3.94 -13.80
CA GLU A 269 6.73 3.17 -13.54
C GLU A 269 5.89 3.80 -12.41
N ALA A 270 6.53 4.28 -11.34
CA ALA A 270 5.83 4.86 -10.19
C ALA A 270 5.13 6.19 -10.50
N ARG A 271 5.63 6.95 -11.49
CA ARG A 271 5.09 8.27 -11.87
C ARG A 271 3.90 8.18 -12.84
N GLU A 272 3.63 6.99 -13.36
CA GLU A 272 2.49 6.74 -14.27
C GLU A 272 1.15 6.55 -13.52
N TYR A 273 1.15 6.63 -12.17
CA TYR A 273 -0.01 6.46 -11.27
C TYR A 273 -0.43 7.75 -10.56
#